data_AF-A0A485LTW0-F1
#
_entry.id   AF-A0A485LTW0-F1
#
_cell.length_a   1.000
_cell.length_b   1.000
_cell.length_c   1.000
_cell.angle_alpha   90.00
_cell.angle_beta   90.00
_cell.angle_gamma   90.00
#
_symmetry.space_group_name_H-M   'P 1'
#
loop_
_entity.id
_entity.type
_entity.pdbx_description
1 polymer ?
#
loop_
_entity_poly.entity_id
_entity_poly.type
_entity_poly.pdbx_seq_one_letter_code
_entity_poly.pdbx_strand_id
1 'polypeptide(L)'
;MASEDMSMQDSLNCNRAAEVISHLIRNECQGFILPPSEVRRMLGIPGYCRTWYLHRNIVALRKKLANSFICMSVHPEQGICFTVYKAPRQSTVRVSPVQ
;
A
#
# COMPACT_ATOMS: atom_id res chain seq x y z
N MET A 1 22.82 -8.54 19.01
CA MET A 1 21.54 -9.28 19.02
C MET A 1 20.29 -8.39 18.89
N ALA A 2 20.39 -7.08 18.61
CA ALA A 2 19.21 -6.20 18.49
C ALA A 2 18.65 -6.06 17.05
N SER A 3 19.35 -6.58 16.04
CA SER A 3 19.01 -6.36 14.63
C SER A 3 17.93 -7.30 14.10
N GLU A 4 17.75 -8.48 14.71
CA GLU A 4 16.81 -9.50 14.25
C GLU A 4 15.38 -9.25 14.77
N ASP A 5 15.22 -8.86 16.04
CA ASP A 5 13.92 -8.48 16.61
C ASP A 5 13.30 -7.27 15.89
N MET A 6 14.13 -6.28 15.54
CA MET A 6 13.68 -5.08 14.83
C MET A 6 13.19 -5.41 13.41
N SER A 7 13.79 -6.41 12.76
CA SER A 7 13.39 -6.92 11.45
C SER A 7 12.05 -7.67 11.48
N MET A 8 11.83 -8.48 12.52
CA MET A 8 10.56 -9.20 12.69
C MET A 8 9.40 -8.22 12.93
N GLN A 9 9.60 -7.21 13.79
CA GLN A 9 8.59 -6.20 14.08
C GLN A 9 8.25 -5.35 12.85
N ASP A 10 9.25 -4.94 12.06
CA ASP A 10 9.06 -4.24 10.79
C ASP A 10 8.22 -5.04 9.80
N SER A 11 8.47 -6.35 9.72
CA SER A 11 7.72 -7.25 8.84
C SER A 11 6.25 -7.38 9.27
N LEU A 12 5.99 -7.49 10.58
CA LEU A 12 4.65 -7.54 11.16
C LEU A 12 3.86 -6.25 10.89
N ASN A 13 4.50 -5.09 11.11
CA ASN A 13 3.90 -3.79 10.82
C ASN A 13 3.52 -3.67 9.35
N CYS A 14 4.41 -4.09 8.44
CA CYS A 14 4.14 -4.09 7.00
C CYS A 14 3.01 -5.06 6.61
N ASN A 15 2.88 -6.21 7.28
CA ASN A 15 1.78 -7.17 7.02
C ASN A 15 0.43 -6.56 7.42
N ARG A 16 0.33 -6.04 8.65
CA ARG A 16 -0.91 -5.41 9.13
C ARG A 16 -1.29 -4.21 8.28
N ALA A 17 -0.33 -3.38 7.91
CA ALA A 17 -0.53 -2.26 7.00
C ALA A 17 -1.14 -2.71 5.67
N ALA A 18 -0.56 -3.75 5.05
CA ALA A 18 -1.02 -4.27 3.78
C ALA A 18 -2.44 -4.85 3.87
N GLU A 19 -2.78 -5.54 4.96
CA GLU A 19 -4.13 -6.08 5.21
C GLU A 19 -5.17 -4.96 5.32
N VAL A 20 -4.89 -3.94 6.14
CA VAL A 20 -5.78 -2.78 6.33
C VAL A 20 -5.99 -2.05 5.01
N ILE A 21 -4.91 -1.75 4.28
CA ILE A 21 -4.98 -1.07 2.98
C ILE A 21 -5.79 -1.90 1.98
N SER A 22 -5.56 -3.21 1.92
CA SER A 22 -6.29 -4.10 1.01
C SER A 22 -7.78 -4.17 1.34
N HIS A 23 -8.13 -4.20 2.62
CA HIS A 23 -9.53 -4.19 3.06
C HIS A 23 -10.23 -2.87 2.69
N LEU A 24 -9.60 -1.73 2.97
CA LEU A 24 -10.13 -0.40 2.64
C LEU A 24 -10.36 -0.23 1.14
N ILE A 25 -9.39 -0.64 0.33
CA ILE A 25 -9.48 -0.60 -1.14
C ILE A 25 -10.62 -1.47 -1.68
N ARG A 26 -10.81 -2.66 -1.12
CA ARG A 26 -11.87 -3.59 -1.56
C ARG A 26 -13.26 -3.04 -1.27
N ASN A 27 -13.44 -2.38 -0.12
CA ASN A 27 -14.73 -1.82 0.27
C ASN A 27 -15.04 -0.49 -0.44
N GLU A 28 -14.06 0.41 -0.55
CA GLU A 28 -14.28 1.76 -1.09
C GLU A 28 -14.17 1.81 -2.63
N CYS A 29 -13.58 0.80 -3.28
CA CYS A 29 -13.37 0.72 -4.73
C CYS A 29 -12.68 1.94 -5.38
N GLN A 30 -12.04 2.80 -4.57
CA GLN A 30 -11.33 3.99 -5.00
C GLN A 30 -9.96 4.07 -4.33
N GLY A 31 -9.02 4.72 -5.03
CA GLY A 31 -7.72 4.99 -4.44
C GLY A 31 -7.84 6.02 -3.32
N PHE A 32 -7.07 5.85 -2.25
CA PHE A 32 -7.08 6.75 -1.10
C PHE A 32 -5.67 7.22 -0.75
N ILE A 33 -5.58 8.36 -0.05
CA ILE A 33 -4.32 8.98 0.36
C ILE A 33 -4.16 8.80 1.87
N LEU A 34 -3.06 8.18 2.30
CA LEU A 34 -2.63 8.18 3.70
C LEU A 34 -1.64 9.32 3.93
N PRO A 35 -1.89 10.24 4.88
CA PRO A 35 -0.97 11.32 5.18
C PRO A 35 0.34 10.77 5.80
N PRO A 36 1.46 11.52 5.71
CA PRO A 36 2.76 11.05 6.20
C PRO A 36 2.77 10.61 7.68
N SER A 37 1.99 11.28 8.54
CA SER A 37 1.87 10.95 9.97
C SER A 37 1.28 9.55 10.18
N GLU A 38 0.23 9.22 9.43
CA GLU A 38 -0.47 7.95 9.52
C GLU A 38 0.39 6.80 9.00
N VAL A 39 1.08 7.03 7.88
CA VAL A 39 2.04 6.08 7.31
C VAL A 39 3.15 5.77 8.30
N ARG A 40 3.73 6.81 8.92
CA ARG A 40 4.81 6.65 9.90
C ARG A 40 4.34 5.86 11.11
N ARG A 41 3.16 6.18 11.65
CA ARG A 41 2.55 5.44 12.76
C ARG A 41 2.35 3.97 12.41
N MET A 42 1.75 3.70 11.25
CA MET A 42 1.42 2.35 10.79
C MET A 42 2.66 1.49 10.53
N LEU A 43 3.74 2.09 10.03
CA LEU A 43 4.99 1.40 9.71
C LEU A 43 6.04 1.45 10.82
N GLY A 44 5.71 2.02 11.99
CA GLY A 44 6.64 2.18 13.10
C GLY A 44 7.82 3.10 12.79
N ILE A 45 7.68 4.01 11.82
CA ILE A 45 8.73 4.97 11.46
C ILE A 45 8.66 6.15 12.43
N PRO A 46 9.79 6.55 13.05
CA PRO A 46 9.78 7.68 13.98
C PRO A 46 9.28 8.98 13.35
N GLY A 47 8.45 9.72 14.08
CA GLY A 47 7.81 10.95 13.59
C GLY A 47 8.78 12.06 13.15
N TYR A 48 9.99 12.10 13.70
CA TYR A 48 11.04 13.06 13.35
C TYR A 48 11.81 12.69 12.07
N CYS A 49 11.60 11.50 11.50
CA CYS A 49 12.29 11.06 10.30
C CYS A 49 11.82 11.86 9.06
N ARG A 50 12.64 12.80 8.60
CA ARG A 50 12.36 13.62 7.40
C ARG A 50 12.39 12.80 6.11
N THR A 51 13.23 11.77 6.06
CA THR A 51 13.40 10.86 4.92
C THR A 51 12.57 9.58 5.03
N TRP A 52 11.43 9.63 5.73
CA TRP A 52 10.52 8.50 5.93
C TRP A 52 10.13 7.78 4.64
N TYR A 53 10.03 8.50 3.52
CA TYR A 53 9.67 7.98 2.20
C TYR A 53 10.73 7.04 1.60
N LEU A 54 11.96 7.05 2.11
CA LEU A 54 13.04 6.14 1.74
C LEU A 54 13.20 4.96 2.71
N HIS A 55 12.33 4.86 3.73
CA HIS A 55 12.47 3.83 4.75
C HIS A 55 12.27 2.43 4.17
N ARG A 56 13.03 1.45 4.65
CA ARG A 56 12.94 0.05 4.20
C ARG A 56 11.51 -0.52 4.27
N ASN A 57 10.73 -0.11 5.28
CA ASN A 57 9.34 -0.53 5.46
C ASN A 57 8.41 -0.02 4.35
N ILE A 58 8.71 1.14 3.75
CA ILE A 58 7.95 1.66 2.59
C ILE A 58 8.18 0.76 1.38
N VAL A 59 9.44 0.36 1.14
CA VAL A 59 9.79 -0.57 0.06
C VAL A 59 9.18 -1.95 0.29
N ALA A 60 9.22 -2.45 1.52
CA ALA A 60 8.61 -3.72 1.90
C ALA A 60 7.08 -3.69 1.72
N LEU A 61 6.42 -2.61 2.14
CA LEU A 61 4.98 -2.40 1.95
C LEU A 61 4.63 -2.40 0.46
N ARG A 62 5.39 -1.66 -0.37
CA ARG A 62 5.18 -1.61 -1.81
C ARG A 62 5.24 -3.00 -2.45
N LYS A 63 6.19 -3.83 -2.04
CA LYS A 63 6.30 -5.22 -2.52
C LYS A 63 5.09 -6.07 -2.11
N LYS A 64 4.63 -5.95 -0.87
CA LYS A 64 3.44 -6.69 -0.37
C LYS A 64 2.16 -6.26 -1.08
N LEU A 65 1.99 -4.97 -1.35
CA LEU A 65 0.83 -4.43 -2.06
C LEU A 65 0.83 -4.76 -3.56
N ALA A 66 2.01 -4.81 -4.19
CA ALA A 66 2.14 -5.24 -5.58
C ALA A 66 1.61 -6.67 -5.79
N ASN A 67 1.85 -7.58 -4.84
CA ASN A 67 1.28 -8.94 -4.87
C ASN A 67 -0.25 -8.97 -4.80
N SER A 68 -0.87 -7.89 -4.32
CA SER A 68 -2.32 -7.73 -4.18
C SER A 68 -2.93 -6.84 -5.28
N PHE A 69 -2.19 -6.58 -6.37
CA PHE A 69 -2.61 -5.70 -7.47
C PHE A 69 -2.91 -4.26 -7.04
N ILE A 70 -2.23 -3.77 -6.00
CA ILE A 70 -2.36 -2.41 -5.49
C ILE A 70 -1.09 -1.64 -5.87
N CYS A 71 -1.26 -0.59 -6.66
CA CYS A 71 -0.25 0.42 -6.91
C CYS A 71 -0.11 1.34 -5.70
N MET A 72 1.13 1.75 -5.43
CA MET A 72 1.48 2.63 -4.32
C MET A 72 2.42 3.73 -4.83
N SER A 73 1.97 4.99 -4.73
CA SER A 73 2.74 6.19 -5.08
C SER A 73 3.09 6.96 -3.81
N VAL A 74 4.38 7.28 -3.63
CA VAL A 74 4.89 7.90 -2.40
C VAL A 74 5.28 9.34 -2.68
N HIS A 75 4.73 10.26 -1.90
CA HIS A 75 5.01 11.70 -1.95
C HIS A 75 5.47 12.17 -0.56
N PRO A 76 6.68 12.76 -0.43
CA PRO A 76 7.23 13.15 0.88
C PRO A 76 6.34 14.09 1.71
N GLU A 77 5.59 14.97 1.04
CA GLU A 77 4.75 16.00 1.65
C GLU A 77 3.28 15.58 1.74
N GLN A 78 2.77 14.89 0.72
CA GLN A 78 1.34 14.53 0.63
C GLN A 78 1.04 13.16 1.27
N GLY A 79 2.04 12.30 1.43
CA GLY A 79 1.87 10.96 1.98
C GLY A 79 1.92 9.87 0.92
N ILE A 80 1.12 8.82 1.08
CA ILE A 80 1.06 7.70 0.14
C ILE A 80 -0.31 7.61 -0.49
N CYS A 81 -0.35 7.59 -1.82
CA CYS A 81 -1.55 7.28 -2.58
C CYS A 81 -1.55 5.80 -2.92
N PHE A 82 -2.68 5.13 -2.70
CA PHE A 82 -2.90 3.75 -3.12
C PHE A 82 -3.94 3.73 -4.22
N THR A 83 -3.68 3.00 -5.30
CA THR A 83 -4.64 2.81 -6.40
C THR A 83 -4.69 1.35 -6.80
N VAL A 84 -5.88 0.83 -7.10
CA VAL A 84 -6.02 -0.55 -7.56
C VAL A 84 -5.63 -0.62 -9.02
N TYR A 85 -4.76 -1.54 -9.38
CA TYR A 85 -4.72 -1.99 -10.77
C TYR A 85 -6.02 -2.74 -11.01
N LYS A 86 -6.97 -2.09 -11.70
CA LYS A 86 -7.96 -2.86 -12.45
C LYS A 86 -7.13 -3.65 -13.48
N ALA A 87 -6.82 -4.91 -13.18
CA ALA A 87 -6.63 -5.87 -14.26
C ALA A 87 -7.82 -5.65 -15.19
N PRO A 88 -7.64 -5.54 -16.52
CA PRO A 88 -8.77 -5.47 -17.42
C PRO A 88 -9.62 -6.68 -17.11
N ARG A 89 -10.71 -6.50 -16.36
CA ARG A 89 -11.79 -7.46 -16.37
C ARG A 89 -12.12 -7.48 -17.84
N GLN A 90 -11.80 -8.59 -18.51
CA GLN A 90 -12.22 -8.80 -19.88
C GLN A 90 -13.65 -8.34 -19.92
N SER A 91 -13.87 -7.18 -20.52
CA SER A 91 -15.19 -6.69 -20.82
C SER A 91 -15.68 -7.78 -21.73
N THR A 92 -16.52 -8.68 -21.20
CA THR A 92 -17.33 -9.58 -21.99
C THR A 92 -18.00 -8.66 -22.99
N VAL A 93 -17.42 -8.60 -24.18
CA VAL A 93 -18.00 -7.97 -25.34
C VAL A 93 -19.25 -8.79 -25.54
N ARG A 94 -20.38 -8.27 -25.04
CA ARG A 94 -21.69 -8.73 -25.45
C ARG A 94 -21.75 -8.39 -26.93
N VAL A 95 -21.36 -9.34 -27.76
CA VAL A 95 -21.64 -9.31 -29.17
C VAL A 95 -23.15 -9.42 -29.25
N SER A 96 -23.82 -8.31 -29.48
CA SER A 96 -25.23 -8.31 -29.86
C SER A 96 -25.34 -9.14 -31.14
N PRO A 97 -26.28 -10.12 -31.23
CA PRO A 97 -26.54 -10.78 -32.50
C PRO A 97 -27.10 -9.73 -33.45
N VAL A 98 -26.43 -9.52 -34.57
CA VAL A 98 -26.99 -8.80 -35.70
C VAL A 98 -28.06 -9.73 -36.29
N GLN A 99 -29.33 -9.34 -36.13
CA GLN A 99 -30.43 -9.89 -36.93
C GLN A 99 -30.46 -9.22 -38.31
#